data_AF-A0A6J7F4M5-F1
#
_entry.id   AF-A0A6J7F4M5-F1
#
_cell.length_a   1.000
_cell.length_b   1.000
_cell.length_c   1.000
_cell.angle_alpha   90.00
_cell.angle_beta   90.00
_cell.angle_gamma   90.00
#
_symmetry.space_group_name_H-M   'P 1'
#
loop_
_entity.id
_entity.type
_entity.pdbx_description
1 polymer ?
#
loop_
_entity_poly.entity_id
_entity_poly.type
_entity_poly.pdbx_seq_one_letter_code
_entity_poly.pdbx_strand_id
1 'polypeptide(L)'
;MLTSRAIVAIERPARYGKQLAGHIAHKVQVDEVGDGWELHIGDGLGRVMPRDDTLELVAEAESPEMLERIKDVLGRHLLQFTTKLPGVTISWTDTSVAS
;
A
#
# COMPACT_ATOMS: atom_id res chain seq x y z
N MET A 1 -10.00 -5.75 14.32
CA MET A 1 -9.23 -4.99 13.31
C MET A 1 -9.01 -5.88 12.11
N LEU A 2 -9.32 -5.39 10.91
CA LEU A 2 -9.12 -6.12 9.65
C LEU A 2 -7.79 -5.71 9.05
N THR A 3 -7.09 -6.67 8.46
CA THR A 3 -5.82 -6.43 7.77
C THR A 3 -5.86 -7.09 6.41
N SER A 4 -5.27 -6.45 5.41
CA SER A 4 -5.05 -7.04 4.10
C SER A 4 -3.64 -6.74 3.64
N ARG A 5 -3.00 -7.71 3.00
CA ARG A 5 -1.64 -7.57 2.49
C ARG A 5 -1.55 -7.95 1.03
N ALA A 6 -0.80 -7.19 0.24
CA ALA A 6 -0.41 -7.54 -1.12
C ALA A 6 1.11 -7.49 -1.27
N ILE A 7 1.67 -8.49 -1.96
CA ILE A 7 3.08 -8.52 -2.33
C ILE A 7 3.13 -8.30 -3.84
N VAL A 8 3.69 -7.16 -4.25
CA VAL A 8 3.74 -6.75 -5.66
C VAL A 8 5.15 -6.95 -6.18
N ALA A 9 5.34 -7.88 -7.13
CA ALA A 9 6.61 -8.04 -7.81
C ALA A 9 6.88 -6.82 -8.70
N ILE A 10 7.93 -6.08 -8.39
CA ILE A 10 8.24 -4.83 -9.08
C ILE A 10 9.73 -4.52 -8.98
N GLU A 11 10.32 -4.11 -10.08
CA GLU A 11 11.69 -3.62 -10.10
C GLU A 11 11.77 -2.27 -9.37
N ARG A 12 12.86 -2.04 -8.62
CA ARG A 12 13.10 -0.77 -7.90
C ARG A 12 11.95 -0.39 -6.94
N PRO A 13 11.53 -1.28 -6.03
CA PRO A 13 10.36 -1.05 -5.17
C PRO A 13 10.47 0.22 -4.32
N ALA A 14 11.66 0.56 -3.81
CA ALA A 14 11.88 1.79 -3.05
C ALA A 14 11.53 3.07 -3.84
N ARG A 15 11.79 3.08 -5.15
CA ARG A 15 11.45 4.22 -6.01
C ARG A 15 9.93 4.37 -6.14
N TYR A 16 9.23 3.28 -6.40
CA TYR A 16 7.78 3.28 -6.58
C TYR A 16 7.04 3.50 -5.25
N GLY A 17 7.54 2.93 -4.15
CA GLY A 17 7.03 3.18 -2.81
C GLY A 17 7.12 4.65 -2.41
N LYS A 18 8.28 5.28 -2.64
CA LYS A 18 8.47 6.72 -2.42
C LYS A 18 7.56 7.57 -3.30
N GLN A 19 7.36 7.19 -4.56
CA GLN A 19 6.46 7.89 -5.48
C GLN A 19 5.00 7.80 -5.01
N LEU A 20 4.58 6.63 -4.53
CA LEU A 20 3.26 6.38 -3.96
C LEU A 20 3.03 7.20 -2.69
N ALA A 21 3.95 7.11 -1.73
CA ALA A 21 3.91 7.88 -0.48
C ALA A 21 3.88 9.38 -0.74
N GLY A 22 4.77 9.90 -1.59
CA GLY A 22 4.82 11.32 -1.93
C GLY A 22 3.56 11.83 -2.64
N HIS A 23 2.95 11.02 -3.51
CA HIS A 23 1.69 11.40 -4.17
C HIS A 23 0.53 11.49 -3.17
N ILE A 24 0.44 10.52 -2.27
CA ILE A 24 -0.66 10.40 -1.31
C ILE A 24 -0.51 11.42 -0.17
N ALA A 25 0.73 11.82 0.19
CA ALA A 25 1.03 12.83 1.21
C ALA A 25 0.36 14.20 0.98
N HIS A 26 -0.14 14.48 -0.23
CA HIS A 26 -0.92 15.68 -0.51
C HIS A 26 -2.33 15.66 0.10
N LYS A 27 -2.83 14.49 0.49
CA LYS A 27 -4.21 14.27 0.95
C LYS A 27 -4.29 13.69 2.36
N VAL A 28 -3.23 13.07 2.84
CA VAL A 28 -3.19 12.38 4.13
C VAL A 28 -1.85 12.60 4.83
N GLN A 29 -1.81 12.35 6.13
CA GLN A 29 -0.54 12.27 6.85
C GLN A 29 0.23 11.03 6.41
N VAL A 30 1.53 11.22 6.17
CA VAL A 30 2.46 10.16 5.84
C VAL A 30 3.65 10.24 6.79
N ASP A 31 3.97 9.11 7.40
CA ASP A 31 5.09 8.95 8.32
C ASP A 31 6.12 7.99 7.70
N GLU A 32 7.40 8.37 7.71
CA GLU A 32 8.48 7.50 7.24
C GLU A 32 8.87 6.53 8.38
N VAL A 33 8.76 5.22 8.14
CA VAL A 33 9.00 4.19 9.15
C VAL A 33 9.99 3.14 8.64
N GLY A 34 11.19 3.14 9.23
CA GLY A 34 12.30 2.31 8.73
C GLY A 34 12.59 2.62 7.27
N ASP A 35 12.48 1.62 6.41
CA ASP A 35 12.67 1.75 4.96
C ASP A 35 11.37 1.99 4.17
N GLY A 36 10.23 2.14 4.86
CA GLY A 36 8.90 2.28 4.26
C GLY A 36 8.14 3.51 4.73
N TRP A 37 6.84 3.51 4.43
CA TRP A 37 5.94 4.62 4.71
C TRP A 37 4.61 4.12 5.30
N GLU A 38 4.12 4.83 6.31
CA GLU A 38 2.80 4.68 6.89
C GLU A 38 1.91 5.84 6.41
N LEU A 39 0.72 5.54 5.92
CA LEU A 39 -0.23 6.47 5.30
C LEU A 39 -1.55 6.42 6.06
N HIS A 40 -1.90 7.51 6.74
CA HIS A 40 -3.11 7.61 7.56
C HIS A 40 -4.32 7.99 6.69
N ILE A 41 -4.98 6.99 6.09
CA ILE A 41 -6.05 7.20 5.11
C ILE A 41 -7.42 7.10 5.82
N GLY A 42 -8.02 8.25 6.11
CA GLY A 42 -9.25 8.31 6.89
C GLY A 42 -9.00 7.78 8.31
N ASP A 43 -9.82 6.84 8.76
CA ASP A 43 -9.70 6.18 10.07
C ASP A 43 -8.91 4.85 9.99
N GLY A 44 -8.19 4.60 8.89
CA GLY A 44 -7.35 3.42 8.73
C GLY A 44 -5.93 3.73 8.30
N LEU A 45 -5.13 2.68 8.16
CA LEU A 45 -3.70 2.76 7.92
C LEU A 45 -3.31 1.96 6.67
N GLY A 46 -2.61 2.63 5.76
CA GLY A 46 -1.89 1.98 4.67
C GLY A 46 -0.41 1.92 5.00
N ARG A 47 0.27 0.82 4.70
CA ARG A 47 1.74 0.75 4.78
C ARG A 47 2.31 0.34 3.43
N VAL A 48 3.41 0.99 3.06
CA VAL A 48 4.14 0.75 1.81
C VAL A 48 5.57 0.46 2.18
N MET A 49 5.97 -0.80 2.02
CA MET A 49 7.26 -1.29 2.48
C MET A 49 8.03 -1.89 1.30
N PRO A 50 9.10 -1.24 0.84
CA PRO A 50 9.96 -1.84 -0.17
C PRO A 50 10.74 -3.02 0.43
N ARG A 51 10.92 -4.05 -0.40
CA ARG A 51 11.83 -5.18 -0.19
C ARG A 51 12.84 -5.18 -1.35
N ASP A 52 13.60 -6.26 -1.52
CA ASP A 52 14.60 -6.32 -2.60
C ASP A 52 13.95 -6.22 -4.00
N ASP A 53 13.04 -7.16 -4.32
CA ASP A 53 12.39 -7.25 -5.64
C ASP A 53 10.85 -7.15 -5.57
N THR A 54 10.33 -6.76 -4.41
CA THR A 54 8.89 -6.63 -4.18
C THR A 54 8.55 -5.37 -3.41
N LEU A 55 7.34 -4.88 -3.62
CA LEU A 55 6.73 -3.83 -2.81
C LEU A 55 5.59 -4.46 -2.01
N GLU A 56 5.74 -4.48 -0.70
CA GLU A 56 4.72 -4.96 0.22
C GLU A 56 3.75 -3.82 0.55
N LEU A 57 2.47 -4.04 0.32
CA LEU A 57 1.39 -3.15 0.67
C LEU A 57 0.59 -3.79 1.80
N VAL A 58 0.31 -3.02 2.85
CA VAL A 58 -0.57 -3.44 3.96
C VAL A 58 -1.69 -2.42 4.10
N ALA A 59 -2.91 -2.89 4.28
CA ALA A 59 -4.08 -2.09 4.59
C ALA A 59 -4.66 -2.58 5.92
N GLU A 60 -4.94 -1.66 6.82
CA GLU A 60 -5.51 -1.93 8.15
C GLU A 60 -6.67 -0.98 8.41
N ALA A 61 -7.80 -1.52 8.86
CA ALA A 61 -8.97 -0.73 9.20
C ALA A 61 -9.89 -1.49 10.17
N GLU A 62 -10.79 -0.76 10.84
CA GLU A 62 -11.83 -1.40 11.67
C GLU A 62 -13.03 -1.90 10.84
N SER A 63 -13.33 -1.23 9.73
CA SER A 63 -14.47 -1.54 8.86
C SER A 63 -14.01 -2.13 7.52
N PRO A 64 -14.74 -3.11 6.94
CA PRO A 64 -14.45 -3.65 5.62
C PRO A 64 -14.46 -2.57 4.52
N GLU A 65 -15.37 -1.59 4.62
CA GLU A 65 -15.49 -0.50 3.64
C GLU A 65 -14.24 0.38 3.64
N MET A 66 -13.70 0.69 4.82
CA MET A 66 -12.45 1.44 4.95
C MET A 66 -11.26 0.60 4.47
N LEU A 67 -11.23 -0.70 4.78
CA LEU A 67 -10.18 -1.60 4.28
C LEU A 67 -10.13 -1.62 2.74
N GLU A 68 -11.29 -1.79 2.09
CA GLU A 68 -11.39 -1.76 0.62
C GLU A 68 -11.01 -0.40 0.04
N ARG A 69 -11.34 0.71 0.72
CA ARG A 69 -10.91 2.04 0.32
C ARG A 69 -9.39 2.18 0.31
N ILE A 70 -8.72 1.70 1.36
CA ILE A 70 -7.25 1.74 1.45
C ILE A 70 -6.63 0.86 0.37
N LYS A 71 -7.17 -0.35 0.15
CA LYS A 71 -6.75 -1.27 -0.92
C LYS A 71 -6.86 -0.62 -2.30
N ASP A 72 -7.98 0.05 -2.60
CA ASP A 72 -8.17 0.77 -3.88
C ASP A 72 -7.19 1.95 -4.01
N VAL A 73 -7.01 2.78 -2.99
CA VAL A 73 -6.08 3.93 -3.03
C VAL A 73 -4.65 3.45 -3.30
N LEU A 74 -4.13 2.51 -2.52
CA LEU A 74 -2.77 2.00 -2.69
C LEU A 74 -2.60 1.29 -4.04
N GLY A 75 -3.55 0.42 -4.38
CA GLY A 75 -3.47 -0.41 -5.59
C GLY A 75 -3.59 0.41 -6.88
N ARG A 76 -4.60 1.29 -6.97
CA ARG A 76 -4.84 2.14 -8.13
C ARG A 76 -3.65 3.03 -8.43
N HIS A 77 -3.11 3.71 -7.42
CA HIS A 77 -2.00 4.64 -7.61
C HIS A 77 -0.70 3.91 -7.95
N LEU A 78 -0.43 2.76 -7.34
CA LEU A 78 0.72 1.94 -7.74
C LEU A 78 0.62 1.54 -9.21
N LEU A 79 -0.52 0.99 -9.64
CA LEU A 79 -0.73 0.59 -11.05
C LEU A 79 -0.59 1.75 -12.03
N GLN A 80 -1.01 2.96 -11.66
CA GLN A 80 -0.82 4.16 -12.47
C GLN A 80 0.66 4.50 -12.67
N PHE A 81 1.49 4.32 -11.64
CA PHE A 81 2.94 4.56 -11.74
C PHE A 81 3.69 3.44 -12.48
N THR A 82 3.13 2.23 -12.50
CA THR A 82 3.74 1.07 -13.16
C THR A 82 3.21 0.78 -14.56
N THR A 83 2.49 1.71 -15.18
CA THR A 83 1.94 1.55 -16.55
C THR A 83 2.98 1.20 -17.61
N LYS A 84 4.26 1.53 -17.37
CA LYS A 84 5.38 1.19 -18.26
C LYS A 84 6.03 -0.16 -17.96
N LEU A 85 5.68 -0.80 -16.85
CA LEU A 85 6.19 -2.11 -16.46
C LEU A 85 5.25 -3.20 -16.96
N PRO A 86 5.76 -4.25 -17.62
CA PRO A 86 4.93 -5.36 -18.04
C PRO A 86 4.51 -6.21 -16.82
N GLY A 87 3.23 -6.56 -16.74
CA GLY A 87 2.76 -7.63 -15.84
C GLY A 87 2.65 -7.30 -14.35
N VAL A 88 2.69 -6.02 -13.96
CA VAL A 88 2.45 -5.65 -12.55
C VAL A 88 1.00 -5.92 -12.19
N THR A 89 0.80 -6.80 -11.22
CA THR A 89 -0.51 -7.21 -10.70
C THR A 89 -0.50 -7.14 -9.18
N ILE A 90 -1.67 -6.88 -8.59
CA ILE A 90 -1.83 -6.73 -7.15
C ILE A 90 -2.87 -7.74 -6.70
N SER A 91 -2.46 -8.67 -5.84
CA SER A 91 -3.34 -9.65 -5.23
C SER A 91 -3.32 -9.47 -3.72
N TRP A 92 -4.48 -9.18 -3.16
CA TRP A 92 -4.65 -8.94 -1.74
C TRP A 92 -5.01 -10.24 -1.00
N THR A 93 -4.38 -10.44 0.14
CA THR A 93 -4.70 -11.52 1.07
C THR A 93 -5.25 -10.89 2.33
N ASP A 94 -6.56 -11.02 2.52
CA ASP A 94 -7.24 -10.54 3.71
C ASP A 94 -6.94 -11.49 4.88
N THR A 95 -6.57 -10.92 6.02
CA THR A 95 -6.37 -11.63 7.28
C THR A 95 -7.20 -10.95 8.35
N SER A 96 -8.18 -11.67 8.89
CA SER A 96 -8.84 -11.27 10.11
C SER A 96 -7.98 -11.76 11.27
N VAL A 97 -7.31 -10.86 11.97
CA VAL A 97 -6.73 -11.20 13.27
C VAL A 97 -7.88 -11.31 14.26
N ALA A 98 -8.39 -12.53 14.45
CA ALA A 98 -9.26 -12.84 15.57
C ALA A 98 -8.45 -12.59 16.85
N SER A 99 -8.74 -11.48 17.53
CA SER A 99 -8.24 -11.20 18.87
C SER A 99 -8.99 -12.04 19.89
#